data_AF-A0A1E3H168-F1
#
_entry.id   AF-A0A1E3H168-F1
#
_cell.length_a   1.000
_cell.length_b   1.000
_cell.length_c   1.000
_cell.angle_alpha   90.00
_cell.angle_beta   90.00
_cell.angle_gamma   90.00
#
_symmetry.space_group_name_H-M   'P 1'
#
loop_
_entity.id
_entity.type
_entity.pdbx_description
1 polymer ?
#
loop_
_entity_poly.entity_id
_entity_poly.type
_entity_poly.pdbx_seq_one_letter_code
_entity_poly.pdbx_strand_id
1 'polypeptide(L)'
;MIADYWAAGVRHIVALRGDPASGVGDRYQPHAGGYASTPELIAGIKAIGDFEVTVSAYPEKHPESPDLVADIQLLKRKVEAGATRAISQFFFDNDVFERYVEKVRAAGIDIPIVPGLVPVVNFTQTAQFARKAGASVPAWVVKRFEGLEDDPETRKLVAATVAAEQALDLVGRGFRDFHFYTMNRADLVYAICHLLGLRAQPQAARSVAAA
;
A
#
# COMPACT_ATOMS: atom_id res chain seq x y z
N MET A 1 -7.74 18.25 -14.54
CA MET A 1 -7.51 17.53 -13.28
C MET A 1 -6.03 17.38 -12.91
N ILE A 2 -5.20 16.63 -13.67
CA ILE A 2 -3.77 16.46 -13.29
C ILE A 2 -2.97 17.78 -13.37
N ALA A 3 -3.21 18.59 -14.40
CA ALA A 3 -2.61 19.94 -14.49
C ALA A 3 -3.01 20.84 -13.32
N ASP A 4 -4.24 20.70 -12.82
CA ASP A 4 -4.72 21.47 -11.66
C ASP A 4 -3.98 21.06 -10.38
N TYR A 5 -3.68 19.77 -10.20
CA TYR A 5 -2.83 19.30 -9.10
C TYR A 5 -1.43 19.90 -9.18
N TRP A 6 -0.84 19.96 -10.38
CA TRP A 6 0.44 20.62 -10.57
C TRP A 6 0.38 22.11 -10.20
N ALA A 7 -0.64 22.82 -10.68
CA ALA A 7 -0.85 24.23 -10.38
C ALA A 7 -1.05 24.48 -8.87
N ALA A 8 -1.71 23.54 -8.17
CA ALA A 8 -1.91 23.57 -6.72
C ALA A 8 -0.66 23.20 -5.89
N GLY A 9 0.49 22.92 -6.53
CA GLY A 9 1.74 22.58 -5.84
C GLY A 9 1.90 21.10 -5.49
N VAL A 10 0.97 20.22 -5.91
CA VAL A 10 1.14 18.77 -5.75
C VAL A 10 2.22 18.28 -6.70
N ARG A 11 3.19 17.53 -6.17
CA ARG A 11 4.31 16.96 -6.93
C ARG A 11 4.42 15.45 -6.83
N HIS A 12 3.57 14.81 -6.02
CA HIS A 12 3.56 13.37 -5.85
C HIS A 12 2.14 12.84 -6.04
N ILE A 13 1.98 11.89 -6.97
CA ILE A 13 0.70 11.25 -7.30
C ILE A 13 0.79 9.74 -7.07
N VAL A 14 -0.28 9.16 -6.52
CA VAL A 14 -0.49 7.71 -6.52
C VAL A 14 -1.36 7.34 -7.73
N ALA A 15 -0.75 6.73 -8.75
CA ALA A 15 -1.43 6.38 -10.00
C ALA A 15 -2.01 4.96 -9.92
N LEU A 16 -3.34 4.86 -9.99
CA LEU A 16 -4.09 3.62 -9.89
C LEU A 16 -5.05 3.49 -11.09
N ARG A 17 -5.28 2.26 -11.55
CA ARG A 17 -6.36 1.96 -12.51
C ARG A 17 -7.75 2.26 -11.90
N GLY A 18 -7.88 1.99 -10.61
CA GLY A 18 -9.16 1.95 -9.91
C GLY A 18 -9.79 0.56 -9.95
N ASP A 19 -10.82 0.40 -9.11
CA ASP A 19 -11.68 -0.77 -9.07
C ASP A 19 -12.79 -0.65 -10.13
N PRO A 20 -13.38 -1.77 -10.58
CA PRO A 20 -14.55 -1.75 -11.45
C PRO A 20 -15.70 -0.96 -10.81
N ALA A 21 -16.41 -0.16 -11.63
CA ALA A 21 -17.51 0.68 -11.15
C ALA A 21 -18.68 -0.12 -10.55
N SER A 22 -18.86 -1.37 -10.96
CA SER A 22 -19.88 -2.29 -10.44
C SER A 22 -19.47 -2.99 -9.14
N GLY A 23 -18.19 -2.89 -8.74
CA GLY A 23 -17.67 -3.42 -7.49
C GLY A 23 -16.44 -4.32 -7.67
N VAL A 24 -15.80 -4.63 -6.53
CA VAL A 24 -14.62 -5.50 -6.47
C VAL A 24 -15.01 -6.93 -6.88
N GLY A 25 -14.40 -7.44 -7.95
CA GLY A 25 -14.64 -8.78 -8.48
C GLY A 25 -15.22 -8.81 -9.89
N ASP A 26 -15.75 -7.68 -10.38
CA ASP A 26 -16.23 -7.56 -11.74
C ASP A 26 -15.12 -7.22 -12.73
N ARG A 27 -15.39 -7.35 -14.03
CA ARG A 27 -14.40 -6.99 -15.05
C ARG A 27 -14.30 -5.47 -15.18
N TYR A 28 -13.10 -4.94 -14.97
CA TYR A 28 -12.82 -3.53 -15.23
C TYR A 28 -13.10 -3.17 -16.70
N GLN A 29 -13.79 -2.04 -16.91
CA GLN A 29 -14.00 -1.44 -18.22
C GLN A 29 -13.53 0.02 -18.16
N PRO A 30 -12.57 0.42 -19.02
CA PRO A 30 -12.12 1.80 -19.06
C PRO A 30 -13.24 2.70 -19.58
N HIS A 31 -13.25 3.95 -19.11
CA HIS A 31 -14.11 4.98 -19.67
C HIS A 31 -13.70 5.28 -21.12
N ALA A 32 -14.66 5.57 -22.02
CA ALA A 32 -14.40 5.74 -23.45
C ALA A 32 -13.39 6.86 -23.80
N GLY A 33 -13.27 7.87 -22.95
CA GLY A 33 -12.26 8.94 -23.05
C GLY A 33 -11.18 8.90 -21.96
N GLY A 34 -11.08 7.79 -21.22
CA GLY A 34 -10.10 7.59 -20.16
C GLY A 34 -8.87 6.84 -20.62
N TYR A 35 -7.91 6.65 -19.72
CA TYR A 35 -6.77 5.77 -19.95
C TYR A 35 -7.20 4.31 -19.88
N ALA A 36 -6.71 3.48 -20.81
CA ALA A 36 -7.05 2.05 -20.83
C ALA A 36 -6.23 1.25 -19.80
N SER A 37 -5.09 1.79 -19.37
CA SER A 37 -4.16 1.11 -18.46
C SER A 37 -3.42 2.08 -17.53
N THR A 38 -2.90 1.55 -16.42
CA THR A 38 -2.08 2.36 -15.48
C THR A 38 -0.80 2.89 -16.14
N PRO A 39 -0.05 2.12 -16.98
CA PRO A 39 1.08 2.68 -17.72
C PRO A 39 0.73 3.91 -18.58
N GLU A 40 -0.41 3.88 -19.28
CA GLU A 40 -0.87 5.05 -20.06
C GLU A 40 -1.19 6.25 -19.17
N LEU A 41 -1.85 6.03 -18.03
CA LEU A 41 -2.10 7.08 -17.04
C LEU A 41 -0.78 7.69 -16.53
N ILE A 42 0.23 6.87 -16.23
CA ILE A 42 1.54 7.34 -15.74
C ILE A 42 2.23 8.18 -16.82
N ALA A 43 2.23 7.73 -18.07
CA ALA A 43 2.79 8.50 -19.18
C ALA A 43 2.09 9.85 -19.36
N GLY A 44 0.74 9.87 -19.25
CA GLY A 44 -0.05 11.10 -19.28
C GLY A 44 0.25 12.05 -18.11
N ILE A 45 0.49 11.52 -16.90
CA ILE A 45 0.92 12.31 -15.74
C ILE A 45 2.30 12.93 -16.01
N LYS A 46 3.27 12.14 -16.48
CA LYS A 46 4.64 12.59 -16.77
C LYS A 46 4.71 13.61 -17.91
N ALA A 47 3.78 13.57 -18.86
CA ALA A 47 3.69 14.57 -19.93
C ALA A 47 3.26 15.97 -19.44
N ILE A 48 2.60 16.06 -18.27
CA ILE A 48 2.11 17.32 -17.70
C ILE A 48 3.17 18.00 -16.84
N GLY A 49 3.95 17.22 -16.09
CA GLY A 49 5.00 17.74 -15.22
C GLY A 49 5.83 16.62 -14.61
N ASP A 50 6.96 16.99 -14.01
CA ASP A 50 7.86 16.05 -13.36
C ASP A 50 7.33 15.63 -11.97
N PHE A 51 6.25 14.86 -11.98
CA PHE A 51 5.67 14.28 -10.78
C PHE A 51 6.49 13.09 -10.29
N GLU A 52 6.67 12.95 -8.99
CA GLU A 52 6.87 11.63 -8.40
C GLU A 52 5.59 10.81 -8.60
N VAL A 53 5.74 9.55 -9.00
CA VAL A 53 4.59 8.67 -9.26
C VAL A 53 4.75 7.37 -8.49
N THR A 54 3.88 7.18 -7.50
CA THR A 54 3.75 5.91 -6.80
C THR A 54 2.70 5.03 -7.48
N VAL A 55 2.97 3.73 -7.59
CA VAL A 55 2.04 2.75 -8.15
C VAL A 55 1.74 1.59 -7.19
N SER A 56 0.70 0.81 -7.48
CA SER A 56 0.41 -0.41 -6.73
C SER A 56 1.30 -1.60 -7.11
N ALA A 57 1.67 -2.38 -6.10
CA ALA A 57 2.33 -3.68 -6.19
C ALA A 57 1.51 -4.73 -5.41
N TYR A 58 1.51 -5.99 -5.84
CA TYR A 58 0.69 -7.05 -5.22
C TYR A 58 1.56 -8.26 -4.86
N PRO A 59 2.00 -8.39 -3.60
CA PRO A 59 2.88 -9.48 -3.16
C PRO A 59 2.32 -10.87 -3.45
N GLU A 60 0.98 -10.99 -3.41
CA GLU A 60 0.24 -12.24 -3.60
C GLU A 60 -0.53 -12.28 -4.93
N LYS A 61 -0.16 -11.44 -5.91
CA LYS A 61 -0.81 -11.26 -7.21
C LYS A 61 -2.12 -10.46 -7.13
N HIS A 62 -2.35 -9.56 -8.08
CA HIS A 62 -3.66 -8.94 -8.25
C HIS A 62 -4.72 -10.01 -8.59
N PRO A 63 -5.96 -9.94 -8.05
CA PRO A 63 -7.01 -10.92 -8.32
C PRO A 63 -7.29 -11.17 -9.81
N GLU A 64 -7.26 -10.10 -10.62
CA GLU A 64 -7.48 -10.17 -12.08
C GLU A 64 -6.22 -10.53 -12.89
N SER A 65 -5.03 -10.58 -12.27
CA SER A 65 -3.82 -11.01 -12.98
C SER A 65 -3.83 -12.53 -13.16
N PRO A 66 -3.40 -13.07 -14.31
CA PRO A 66 -3.41 -14.52 -14.53
C PRO A 66 -2.45 -15.24 -13.57
N ASP A 67 -1.24 -14.70 -13.40
CA ASP A 67 -0.23 -15.19 -12.49
C ASP A 67 0.63 -14.03 -11.95
N LEU A 68 1.52 -14.35 -11.00
CA LEU A 68 2.40 -13.36 -10.37
C LEU A 68 3.45 -12.81 -11.36
N VAL A 69 3.85 -13.60 -12.36
CA VAL A 69 4.84 -13.17 -13.36
C VAL A 69 4.24 -12.06 -14.22
N ALA A 70 3.03 -12.24 -14.72
CA ALA A 70 2.29 -11.23 -15.47
C ALA A 70 2.06 -9.95 -14.66
N ASP A 71 1.78 -10.07 -13.36
CA ASP A 71 1.63 -8.94 -12.45
C ASP A 71 2.93 -8.13 -12.30
N ILE A 72 4.06 -8.83 -12.14
CA ILE A 72 5.40 -8.20 -12.10
C ILE A 72 5.76 -7.58 -13.46
N GLN A 73 5.41 -8.21 -14.59
CA GLN A 73 5.62 -7.59 -15.91
C GLN A 73 4.75 -6.34 -16.11
N LEU A 74 3.55 -6.29 -15.53
CA LEU A 74 2.77 -5.07 -15.50
C LEU A 74 3.42 -4.00 -14.62
N LEU A 75 3.96 -4.36 -13.45
CA LEU A 75 4.74 -3.44 -12.63
C LEU A 75 5.94 -2.89 -13.40
N LYS A 76 6.67 -3.74 -14.13
CA LYS A 76 7.79 -3.32 -15.00
C LYS A 76 7.35 -2.24 -16.00
N ARG A 77 6.26 -2.47 -16.72
CA ARG A 77 5.69 -1.50 -17.66
C ARG A 77 5.26 -0.18 -16.99
N LYS A 78 4.77 -0.23 -15.74
CA LYS A 78 4.48 0.99 -14.96
C LYS A 78 5.76 1.77 -14.64
N VAL A 79 6.86 1.07 -14.32
CA VAL A 79 8.18 1.69 -14.08
C VAL A 79 8.74 2.30 -15.36
N GLU A 80 8.68 1.57 -16.47
CA GLU A 80 9.11 2.06 -17.80
C GLU A 80 8.31 3.29 -18.24
N ALA A 81 7.04 3.40 -17.84
CA ALA A 81 6.21 4.58 -18.08
C ALA A 81 6.55 5.79 -17.19
N GLY A 82 7.38 5.60 -16.15
CA GLY A 82 7.86 6.67 -15.27
C GLY A 82 7.45 6.58 -13.80
N ALA A 83 6.97 5.43 -13.32
CA ALA A 83 6.74 5.24 -11.89
C ALA A 83 8.07 5.28 -11.11
N THR A 84 8.09 6.03 -10.01
CA THR A 84 9.31 6.25 -9.18
C THR A 84 9.31 5.41 -7.91
N ARG A 85 8.17 4.88 -7.50
CA ARG A 85 7.99 4.07 -6.28
C ARG A 85 6.79 3.14 -6.43
N ALA A 86 6.79 2.02 -5.71
CA ALA A 86 5.59 1.22 -5.53
C ALA A 86 5.22 1.11 -4.04
N ILE A 87 3.92 1.03 -3.76
CA ILE A 87 3.39 0.63 -2.46
C ILE A 87 2.69 -0.71 -2.66
N SER A 88 3.02 -1.68 -1.82
CA SER A 88 2.35 -2.98 -1.88
C SER A 88 0.93 -2.89 -1.33
N GLN A 89 0.05 -3.73 -1.86
CA GLN A 89 -1.14 -4.14 -1.13
C GLN A 89 -0.74 -4.68 0.25
N PHE A 90 -1.62 -4.59 1.24
CA PHE A 90 -1.35 -5.17 2.55
C PHE A 90 -1.18 -6.69 2.47
N PHE A 91 -0.38 -7.20 3.40
CA PHE A 91 -0.07 -8.61 3.57
C PHE A 91 0.08 -8.88 5.07
N PHE A 92 -0.05 -10.14 5.47
CA PHE A 92 0.11 -10.56 6.88
C PHE A 92 1.34 -11.44 7.13
N ASP A 93 2.05 -11.82 6.06
CA ASP A 93 3.25 -12.66 6.10
C ASP A 93 4.43 -11.91 5.47
N ASN A 94 5.43 -11.60 6.29
CA ASN A 94 6.62 -10.87 5.86
C ASN A 94 7.47 -11.68 4.88
N ASP A 95 7.46 -13.01 4.96
CA ASP A 95 8.20 -13.87 4.02
C ASP A 95 7.57 -13.81 2.62
N VAL A 96 6.24 -13.66 2.54
CA VAL A 96 5.53 -13.45 1.27
C VAL A 96 5.99 -12.15 0.62
N PHE A 97 6.07 -11.07 1.39
CA PHE A 97 6.53 -9.77 0.88
C PHE A 97 8.01 -9.80 0.47
N GLU A 98 8.88 -10.38 1.28
CA GLU A 98 10.31 -10.47 0.97
C GLU A 98 10.56 -11.28 -0.31
N ARG A 99 9.94 -12.46 -0.45
CA ARG A 99 10.01 -13.25 -1.69
C ARG A 99 9.45 -12.51 -2.90
N TYR A 100 8.44 -11.66 -2.71
CA TYR A 100 7.93 -10.82 -3.78
C TYR A 100 8.97 -9.78 -4.21
N VAL A 101 9.60 -9.10 -3.25
CA VAL A 101 10.66 -8.12 -3.53
C VAL A 101 11.82 -8.79 -4.27
N GLU A 102 12.27 -9.99 -3.86
CA GLU A 102 13.29 -10.75 -4.58
C GLU A 102 12.93 -10.99 -6.04
N LYS A 103 11.69 -11.43 -6.32
CA LYS A 103 11.19 -11.65 -7.69
C LYS A 103 11.12 -10.35 -8.50
N VAL A 104 10.70 -9.24 -7.89
CA VAL A 104 10.67 -7.92 -8.52
C VAL A 104 12.07 -7.46 -8.90
N ARG A 105 13.05 -7.64 -7.99
CA ARG A 105 14.47 -7.33 -8.27
C ARG A 105 15.03 -8.23 -9.36
N ALA A 106 14.73 -9.53 -9.34
CA ALA A 106 15.13 -10.47 -10.40
C ALA A 106 14.56 -10.11 -11.79
N ALA A 107 13.44 -9.37 -11.86
CA ALA A 107 12.87 -8.86 -13.10
C ALA A 107 13.53 -7.55 -13.61
N GLY A 108 14.52 -7.02 -12.88
CA GLY A 108 15.25 -5.79 -13.20
C GLY A 108 14.50 -4.51 -12.83
N ILE A 109 13.64 -4.57 -11.80
CA ILE A 109 12.91 -3.40 -11.29
C ILE A 109 13.58 -2.96 -9.99
N ASP A 110 14.18 -1.77 -9.96
CA ASP A 110 14.97 -1.28 -8.81
C ASP A 110 14.32 -0.16 -7.99
N ILE A 111 13.15 0.34 -8.41
CA ILE A 111 12.44 1.36 -7.65
C ILE A 111 12.10 0.86 -6.22
N PRO A 112 11.98 1.76 -5.22
CA PRO A 112 11.56 1.39 -3.87
C PRO A 112 10.20 0.69 -3.89
N ILE A 113 10.11 -0.47 -3.22
CA ILE A 113 8.87 -1.21 -2.99
C ILE A 113 8.55 -1.08 -1.50
N VAL A 114 7.59 -0.21 -1.17
CA VAL A 114 7.23 0.10 0.21
C VAL A 114 6.18 -0.90 0.71
N PRO A 115 6.43 -1.58 1.84
CA PRO A 115 5.42 -2.46 2.46
C PRO A 115 4.20 -1.66 2.91
N GLY A 116 3.04 -2.06 2.41
CA GLY A 116 1.74 -1.63 2.91
C GLY A 116 1.32 -2.48 4.10
N LEU A 117 1.07 -1.86 5.26
CA LEU A 117 0.65 -2.53 6.49
C LEU A 117 -0.74 -2.04 6.92
N VAL A 118 -1.59 -2.96 7.36
CA VAL A 118 -2.94 -2.64 7.86
C VAL A 118 -3.07 -3.04 9.32
N PRO A 119 -3.25 -2.08 10.26
CA PRO A 119 -3.59 -2.40 11.64
C PRO A 119 -5.02 -2.96 11.72
N VAL A 120 -5.16 -4.24 12.07
CA VAL A 120 -6.44 -4.98 11.97
C VAL A 120 -7.35 -4.73 13.17
N VAL A 121 -8.15 -3.65 13.16
CA VAL A 121 -9.08 -3.38 14.28
C VAL A 121 -10.28 -4.33 14.28
N ASN A 122 -10.79 -4.69 13.11
CA ASN A 122 -11.90 -5.63 12.94
C ASN A 122 -11.43 -6.81 12.08
N PHE A 123 -11.02 -7.88 12.76
CA PHE A 123 -10.46 -9.06 12.09
C PHE A 123 -11.40 -9.67 11.07
N THR A 124 -12.69 -9.80 11.38
CA THR A 124 -13.68 -10.37 10.45
C THR A 124 -13.78 -9.55 9.17
N GLN A 125 -13.87 -8.22 9.29
CA GLN A 125 -13.94 -7.33 8.14
C GLN A 125 -12.63 -7.38 7.33
N THR A 126 -11.48 -7.36 8.02
CA THR A 126 -10.19 -7.41 7.37
C THR A 126 -9.93 -8.75 6.67
N ALA A 127 -10.34 -9.88 7.25
CA ALA A 127 -10.24 -11.19 6.62
C ALA A 127 -11.12 -11.31 5.38
N GLN A 128 -12.28 -10.66 5.35
CA GLN A 128 -13.10 -10.56 4.14
C GLN A 128 -12.45 -9.67 3.08
N PHE A 129 -11.88 -8.52 3.50
CA PHE A 129 -11.18 -7.60 2.60
C PHE A 129 -9.92 -8.23 2.01
N ALA A 130 -9.14 -8.97 2.81
CA ALA A 130 -7.96 -9.72 2.39
C ALA A 130 -8.30 -10.69 1.25
N ARG A 131 -9.35 -11.50 1.42
CA ARG A 131 -9.81 -12.42 0.37
C ARG A 131 -10.17 -11.69 -0.93
N LYS A 132 -10.85 -10.54 -0.85
CA LYS A 132 -11.20 -9.74 -2.04
C LYS A 132 -9.98 -9.09 -2.69
N ALA A 133 -9.01 -8.67 -1.87
CA ALA A 133 -7.76 -8.05 -2.32
C ALA A 133 -6.71 -9.05 -2.82
N GLY A 134 -6.96 -10.36 -2.66
CA GLY A 134 -6.02 -11.42 -3.02
C GLY A 134 -4.93 -11.71 -1.98
N ALA A 135 -5.06 -11.17 -0.76
CA ALA A 135 -4.11 -11.39 0.34
C ALA A 135 -4.52 -12.59 1.21
N SER A 136 -3.55 -13.41 1.59
CA SER A 136 -3.75 -14.52 2.52
C SER A 136 -3.66 -14.04 3.97
N VAL A 137 -4.42 -14.70 4.86
CA VAL A 137 -4.36 -14.47 6.30
C VAL A 137 -3.81 -15.75 6.95
N PRO A 138 -2.58 -15.73 7.48
CA PRO A 138 -2.00 -16.90 8.14
C PRO A 138 -2.84 -17.38 9.31
N ALA A 139 -2.89 -18.70 9.52
CA ALA A 139 -3.67 -19.31 10.60
C ALA A 139 -3.26 -18.80 12.00
N TRP A 140 -1.99 -18.46 12.21
CA TRP A 140 -1.54 -17.91 13.47
C TRP A 140 -2.12 -16.52 13.75
N VAL A 141 -2.38 -15.71 12.71
CA VAL A 141 -3.05 -14.42 12.85
C VAL A 141 -4.49 -14.66 13.27
N VAL A 142 -5.21 -15.55 12.56
CA VAL A 142 -6.59 -15.94 12.90
C VAL A 142 -6.69 -16.33 14.37
N LYS A 143 -5.81 -17.23 14.81
CA LYS A 143 -5.78 -17.76 16.18
C LYS A 143 -5.61 -16.68 17.25
N ARG A 144 -4.90 -15.58 16.95
CA ARG A 144 -4.75 -14.46 17.91
C ARG A 144 -6.03 -13.65 18.11
N PHE A 145 -6.95 -13.70 17.15
CA PHE A 145 -8.22 -12.96 17.19
C PHE A 145 -9.43 -13.82 17.58
N GLU A 146 -9.26 -15.15 17.68
CA GLU A 146 -10.31 -16.07 18.11
C GLU A 146 -10.83 -15.72 19.51
N GLY A 147 -12.16 -15.57 19.65
CA GLY A 147 -12.81 -15.28 20.92
C GLY A 147 -12.83 -13.80 21.32
N LEU A 148 -12.37 -12.90 20.45
CA LEU A 148 -12.35 -11.44 20.68
C LEU A 148 -13.48 -10.70 19.95
N GLU A 149 -14.53 -11.40 19.51
CA GLU A 149 -15.67 -10.83 18.77
C GLU A 149 -16.39 -9.75 19.59
N ASP A 150 -16.62 -10.03 20.87
CA ASP A 150 -17.34 -9.15 21.81
C ASP A 150 -16.40 -8.37 22.76
N ASP A 151 -15.08 -8.44 22.55
CA ASP A 151 -14.06 -7.72 23.33
C ASP A 151 -13.25 -6.74 22.45
N PRO A 152 -13.80 -5.53 22.19
CA PRO A 152 -13.17 -4.55 21.30
C PRO A 152 -11.84 -4.00 21.84
N GLU A 153 -11.68 -3.91 23.16
CA GLU A 153 -10.47 -3.35 23.78
C GLU A 153 -9.30 -4.32 23.64
N THR A 154 -9.49 -5.59 24.00
CA THR A 154 -8.45 -6.62 23.82
C THR A 154 -8.15 -6.83 22.34
N ARG A 155 -9.17 -6.84 21.47
CA ARG A 155 -8.97 -6.94 20.02
C ARG A 155 -8.08 -5.84 19.48
N LYS A 156 -8.24 -4.60 19.96
CA LYS A 156 -7.41 -3.47 19.58
C LYS A 156 -5.95 -3.65 20.02
N LEU A 157 -5.71 -4.16 21.23
CA LEU A 157 -4.37 -4.44 21.74
C LEU A 157 -3.68 -5.55 20.93
N VAL A 158 -4.40 -6.62 20.60
CA VAL A 158 -3.88 -7.70 19.75
C VAL A 158 -3.56 -7.17 18.35
N ALA A 159 -4.43 -6.35 17.76
CA ALA A 159 -4.20 -5.71 16.48
C ALA A 159 -2.94 -4.85 16.46
N ALA A 160 -2.75 -4.03 17.50
CA ALA A 160 -1.56 -3.22 17.68
C ALA A 160 -0.30 -4.09 17.72
N THR A 161 -0.36 -5.17 18.50
CA THR A 161 0.76 -6.09 18.71
C THR A 161 1.14 -6.80 17.41
N VAL A 162 0.17 -7.36 16.68
CA VAL A 162 0.41 -8.04 15.39
C VAL A 162 1.05 -7.09 14.38
N ALA A 163 0.50 -5.88 14.22
CA ALA A 163 1.04 -4.91 13.26
C ALA A 163 2.42 -4.37 13.68
N ALA A 164 2.67 -4.20 14.98
CA ALA A 164 3.96 -3.79 15.50
C ALA A 164 5.04 -4.88 15.31
N GLU A 165 4.74 -6.13 15.63
CA GLU A 165 5.63 -7.27 15.38
C GLU A 165 5.97 -7.38 13.90
N GLN A 166 4.96 -7.23 13.03
CA GLN A 166 5.16 -7.26 11.59
C GLN A 166 6.10 -6.14 11.11
N ALA A 167 5.89 -4.91 11.59
CA ALA A 167 6.73 -3.77 11.23
C ALA A 167 8.16 -3.91 11.78
N LEU A 168 8.33 -4.36 13.02
CA LEU A 168 9.64 -4.56 13.64
C LEU A 168 10.45 -5.65 12.94
N ASP A 169 9.80 -6.76 12.55
CA ASP A 169 10.45 -7.81 11.77
C ASP A 169 10.90 -7.29 10.40
N LEU A 170 10.06 -6.52 9.69
CA LEU A 170 10.46 -5.87 8.43
C LEU A 170 11.65 -4.91 8.62
N VAL A 171 11.70 -4.17 9.74
CA VAL A 171 12.88 -3.36 10.09
C VAL A 171 14.12 -4.24 10.27
N GLY A 172 13.99 -5.39 10.94
CA GLY A 172 15.05 -6.38 11.10
C GLY A 172 15.57 -6.94 9.76
N ARG A 173 14.69 -7.07 8.77
CA ARG A 173 15.01 -7.45 7.38
C ARG A 173 15.57 -6.30 6.53
N GLY A 174 15.69 -5.10 7.09
CA GLY A 174 16.31 -3.94 6.44
C GLY A 174 15.34 -2.96 5.77
N PHE A 175 14.01 -3.17 5.85
CA PHE A 175 13.04 -2.20 5.36
C PHE A 175 12.96 -0.98 6.28
N ARG A 176 12.91 0.22 5.69
CA ARG A 176 12.92 1.49 6.43
C ARG A 176 11.72 2.38 6.14
N ASP A 177 11.11 2.21 4.97
CA ASP A 177 9.90 2.90 4.56
C ASP A 177 8.67 2.01 4.82
N PHE A 178 7.59 2.61 5.30
CA PHE A 178 6.34 1.91 5.57
C PHE A 178 5.15 2.74 5.11
N HIS A 179 4.13 2.08 4.56
CA HIS A 179 2.85 2.69 4.28
C HIS A 179 1.78 2.07 5.18
N PHE A 180 1.15 2.87 6.03
CA PHE A 180 0.09 2.38 6.91
C PHE A 180 -1.30 2.72 6.37
N TYR A 181 -2.12 1.70 6.15
CA TYR A 181 -3.55 1.86 5.90
C TYR A 181 -4.28 2.18 7.20
N THR A 182 -4.35 3.47 7.54
CA THR A 182 -4.82 3.93 8.87
C THR A 182 -6.32 3.73 9.10
N MET A 183 -7.12 3.61 8.04
CA MET A 183 -8.58 3.56 8.11
C MET A 183 -9.18 4.74 8.91
N ASN A 184 -8.58 5.93 8.77
CA ASN A 184 -8.91 7.15 9.51
C ASN A 184 -8.77 7.01 11.03
N ARG A 185 -7.93 6.08 11.52
CA ARG A 185 -7.58 5.90 12.93
C ARG A 185 -6.07 6.03 13.15
N ALA A 186 -5.68 7.01 13.96
CA ALA A 186 -4.27 7.38 14.13
C ALA A 186 -3.59 6.69 15.33
N ASP A 187 -4.34 6.29 16.34
CA ASP A 187 -3.85 5.78 17.62
C ASP A 187 -2.94 4.56 17.48
N LEU A 188 -3.35 3.57 16.69
CA LEU A 188 -2.57 2.35 16.46
C LEU A 188 -1.29 2.63 15.68
N VAL A 189 -1.40 3.39 14.59
CA VAL A 189 -0.25 3.72 13.75
C VAL A 189 0.74 4.60 14.50
N TYR A 190 0.26 5.52 15.33
CA TYR A 190 1.09 6.35 16.20
C TYR A 190 1.88 5.49 17.20
N ALA A 191 1.23 4.52 17.84
CA ALA A 191 1.91 3.58 18.75
C ALA A 191 2.98 2.75 18.02
N ILE A 192 2.68 2.25 16.81
CA ILE A 192 3.64 1.52 15.99
C ILE A 192 4.84 2.42 15.64
N CYS A 193 4.60 3.63 15.15
CA CYS A 193 5.67 4.60 14.88
C CYS A 193 6.56 4.83 16.11
N HIS A 194 5.96 4.97 17.30
CA HIS A 194 6.70 5.12 18.55
C HIS A 194 7.59 3.91 18.86
N LEU A 195 7.07 2.69 18.67
CA LEU A 195 7.83 1.44 18.82
C LEU A 195 8.98 1.32 17.82
N LEU A 196 8.79 1.84 16.60
CA LEU A 196 9.84 1.95 15.59
C LEU A 196 10.87 3.07 15.90
N GLY A 197 10.73 3.77 17.03
CA GLY A 197 11.61 4.86 17.44
C GLY A 197 11.29 6.21 16.78
N LEU A 198 10.22 6.30 16.00
CA LEU A 198 9.76 7.54 15.37
C LEU A 198 8.94 8.34 16.37
N ARG A 199 9.46 9.51 16.74
CA ARG A 199 8.84 10.42 17.70
C ARG A 199 8.32 11.66 16.98
N ALA A 200 7.26 12.24 17.51
CA ALA A 200 6.85 13.57 17.10
C ALA A 200 8.02 14.54 17.29
N GLN A 201 8.47 15.17 16.21
CA GLN A 201 9.42 16.27 16.34
C GLN A 201 8.65 17.51 16.82
N PRO A 202 9.22 18.32 17.73
CA PRO A 202 8.63 19.61 18.07
C PRO A 202 8.44 20.38 16.77
N GLN A 203 7.21 20.83 16.50
CA GLN A 203 6.93 21.60 15.32
C GLN A 203 7.79 22.87 15.38
N ALA A 204 8.84 22.95 14.56
CA ALA A 204 9.54 24.21 14.35
C ALA A 204 8.46 25.20 13.92
N ALA A 205 8.29 26.28 14.69
CA ALA A 205 7.27 27.28 14.43
C ALA A 205 7.35 27.67 12.95
N ARG A 206 6.36 27.24 12.16
CA ARG A 206 6.23 27.70 10.79
C ARG A 206 5.95 29.19 10.91
N SER A 207 6.97 30.02 10.74
CA SER A 207 6.80 31.45 10.53
C SER A 207 5.98 31.56 9.25
N VAL A 208 4.68 31.73 9.40
CA VAL A 208 3.83 32.19 8.31
C VAL A 208 4.26 33.64 8.08
N ALA A 209 5.26 33.82 7.22
CA ALA A 209 5.56 35.13 6.67
C ALA A 209 4.36 35.49 5.79
N ALA A 210 3.46 36.29 6.34
CA ALA A 210 2.48 37.03 5.55
C ALA A 210 3.23 38.02 4.66
N ALA A 211 3.04 37.91 3.35
CA ALA A 211 3.26 38.94 2.36
C ALA A 211 2.19 38.80 1.27
#